data_AF-A0A9D2J3W7-F1
#
_entry.id   AF-A0A9D2J3W7-F1
#
_cell.length_a   1.000
_cell.length_b   1.000
_cell.length_c   1.000
_cell.angle_alpha   90.00
_cell.angle_beta   90.00
_cell.angle_gamma   90.00
#
_symmetry.space_group_name_H-M   'P 1'
#
loop_
_entity.id
_entity.type
_entity.pdbx_description
1 polymer ?
#
loop_
_entity_poly.entity_id
_entity_poly.type
_entity_poly.pdbx_seq_one_letter_code
_entity_poly.pdbx_strand_id
1 'polypeptide(L)'
;MTDHRGADPDEAAPPPAIRRTAELWLTGLGAGLALVFLGGFALVVNRLDEASFEEVVRPVLLGGADQLSPAEAFEAGRTLSAWFALTLLLVLALAAVAVMLTRSRPWRKAPGWWLFAAGVVCLLGSQLIAYPIAFFFFLGAGLFAARPVRDGSSS
;
A
#
# COMPACT_ATOMS: atom_id res chain seq x y z
N MET A 1 -35.86 27.81 48.91
CA MET A 1 -35.98 26.51 48.22
C MET A 1 -34.95 26.53 47.10
N THR A 2 -33.72 26.19 47.45
CA THR A 2 -32.54 26.25 46.59
C THR A 2 -32.45 24.96 45.78
N ASP A 3 -32.70 25.07 44.47
CA ASP A 3 -32.58 23.99 43.51
C ASP A 3 -31.09 23.70 43.27
N HIS A 4 -30.56 22.69 43.97
CA HIS A 4 -29.26 22.10 43.68
C HIS A 4 -29.37 21.31 42.37
N ARG A 5 -29.18 21.98 41.24
CA ARG A 5 -28.78 21.30 40.00
C ARG A 5 -27.38 20.76 40.20
N GLY A 6 -27.30 19.50 40.63
CA GLY A 6 -26.08 18.72 40.52
C GLY A 6 -25.67 18.71 39.05
N ALA A 7 -24.57 19.39 38.75
CA ALA A 7 -23.86 19.17 37.50
C ALA A 7 -23.45 17.69 37.49
N ASP A 8 -24.03 16.94 36.56
CA ASP A 8 -23.67 15.55 36.33
C ASP A 8 -22.17 15.52 35.98
N PRO A 9 -21.31 14.79 36.74
CA PRO A 9 -19.88 14.73 36.45
C PRO A 9 -19.56 14.03 35.11
N ASP A 10 -20.59 13.48 34.46
CA ASP A 10 -20.53 12.77 33.19
C ASP A 10 -20.69 13.70 31.98
N GLU A 11 -20.32 14.98 32.11
CA GLU A 11 -20.14 15.92 31.00
C GLU A 11 -18.96 15.45 30.13
N ALA A 12 -19.27 14.45 29.30
CA ALA A 12 -18.59 13.97 28.11
C ALA A 12 -17.09 14.25 28.06
N ALA A 13 -16.30 13.43 28.76
CA ALA A 13 -14.89 13.30 28.44
C ALA A 13 -14.78 13.09 26.91
N PRO A 14 -14.04 13.95 26.18
CA PRO A 14 -13.98 13.87 24.73
C PRO A 14 -13.53 12.45 24.34
N PRO A 15 -14.18 11.81 23.35
CA PRO A 15 -13.85 10.44 22.98
C PRO A 15 -12.35 10.36 22.72
N PRO A 16 -11.65 9.35 23.27
CA PRO A 16 -10.20 9.29 23.18
C PRO A 16 -9.80 9.33 21.70
N ALA A 17 -8.91 10.26 21.36
CA ALA A 17 -8.39 10.40 20.01
C ALA A 17 -7.82 9.05 19.54
N ILE A 18 -8.53 8.36 18.65
CA ILE A 18 -8.09 7.07 18.13
C ILE A 18 -6.84 7.33 17.30
N ARG A 19 -5.67 6.98 17.86
CA ARG A 19 -4.39 7.10 17.15
C ARG A 19 -4.24 5.92 16.19
N ARG A 20 -4.30 6.21 14.89
CA ARG A 20 -4.12 5.24 13.79
C ARG A 20 -2.64 5.05 13.41
N THR A 21 -1.75 5.12 14.39
CA THR A 21 -0.29 5.16 14.17
C THR A 21 0.22 3.87 13.54
N ALA A 22 -0.28 2.72 13.99
CA ALA A 22 0.11 1.42 13.44
C ALA A 22 -0.30 1.30 11.97
N GLU A 23 -1.51 1.73 11.63
CA GLU A 23 -2.01 1.71 10.25
C GLU A 23 -1.18 2.62 9.33
N LEU A 24 -0.78 3.80 9.82
CA LEU A 24 0.11 4.71 9.07
C LEU A 24 1.51 4.12 8.88
N TRP A 25 2.08 3.49 9.92
CA TRP A 25 3.38 2.82 9.82
C TRP A 25 3.35 1.65 8.84
N LEU A 26 2.31 0.80 8.89
CA LEU A 26 2.12 -0.30 7.94
C LEU A 26 1.97 0.21 6.51
N THR A 27 1.21 1.28 6.31
CA THR A 27 1.03 1.91 5.00
C THR A 27 2.36 2.44 4.47
N GLY A 28 3.13 3.15 5.32
CA GLY A 28 4.44 3.69 4.96
C GLY A 28 5.45 2.59 4.63
N LEU A 29 5.49 1.52 5.42
CA LEU A 29 6.37 0.38 5.19
C LEU A 29 6.01 -0.34 3.89
N GLY A 30 4.73 -0.63 3.65
CA GLY A 30 4.25 -1.23 2.41
C GLY A 30 4.59 -0.38 1.18
N ALA A 31 4.35 0.94 1.27
CA ALA A 31 4.67 1.89 0.20
C ALA A 31 6.18 1.99 -0.07
N GLY A 32 7.01 2.03 0.98
CA GLY A 32 8.46 2.06 0.86
C GLY A 32 9.01 0.78 0.24
N LEU A 33 8.55 -0.39 0.68
CA LEU A 33 8.94 -1.67 0.10
C LEU A 33 8.49 -1.79 -1.36
N ALA A 34 7.27 -1.37 -1.70
CA ALA A 34 6.77 -1.35 -3.08
C ALA A 34 7.62 -0.44 -3.97
N LEU A 35 7.99 0.75 -3.49
CA LEU A 35 8.85 1.69 -4.19
C LEU A 35 10.23 1.08 -4.48
N VAL A 36 10.86 0.46 -3.48
CA VAL A 36 12.17 -0.17 -3.64
C VAL A 36 12.08 -1.35 -4.61
N PHE A 37 11.09 -2.23 -4.45
CA PHE A 37 10.98 -3.44 -5.25
C PHE A 37 10.53 -3.16 -6.69
N LEU A 38 9.32 -2.62 -6.88
CA LEU A 38 8.76 -2.38 -8.22
C LEU A 38 9.48 -1.21 -8.90
N GLY A 39 9.71 -0.13 -8.16
CA GLY A 39 10.38 1.06 -8.70
C GLY A 39 11.86 0.83 -8.95
N GLY A 40 12.54 0.11 -8.07
CA GLY A 40 13.95 -0.27 -8.27
C GLY A 40 14.12 -1.16 -9.50
N PHE A 41 13.29 -2.21 -9.65
CA PHE A 41 13.29 -3.01 -10.87
C PHE A 41 13.05 -2.17 -12.12
N ALA A 42 12.02 -1.31 -12.08
CA ALA A 42 11.68 -0.49 -13.23
C ALA A 42 12.80 0.50 -13.60
N LEU A 43 13.47 1.08 -12.61
CA LEU A 43 14.60 1.98 -12.83
C LEU A 43 15.79 1.24 -13.45
N VAL A 44 16.15 0.08 -12.90
CA VAL A 44 17.28 -0.72 -13.39
C VAL A 44 17.05 -1.12 -14.85
N VAL A 45 15.91 -1.74 -15.16
CA VAL A 45 15.62 -2.22 -16.53
C VAL A 45 15.56 -1.07 -17.54
N ASN A 46 15.07 0.12 -17.17
CA ASN A 46 15.06 1.27 -18.08
C ASN A 46 16.44 1.94 -18.28
N ARG A 47 17.43 1.61 -17.44
CA ARG A 47 18.78 2.19 -17.52
C ARG A 47 19.81 1.24 -18.15
N LEU A 48 19.51 -0.05 -18.23
CA LEU A 48 20.37 -1.03 -18.87
C LEU A 48 20.21 -0.99 -20.38
N ASP A 49 21.31 -1.20 -21.09
CA ASP A 49 21.30 -1.58 -22.50
C ASP A 49 21.07 -3.10 -22.64
N GLU A 50 20.84 -3.55 -23.87
CA GLU A 50 20.51 -4.95 -24.18
C GLU A 50 21.63 -5.91 -23.74
N ALA A 51 22.89 -5.52 -23.94
CA ALA A 51 24.04 -6.33 -23.53
C ALA A 51 24.09 -6.54 -22.00
N SER A 52 23.88 -5.48 -21.21
CA SER A 52 23.89 -5.60 -19.75
C SER A 52 22.65 -6.33 -19.21
N PHE A 53 21.52 -6.23 -19.89
CA PHE A 53 20.31 -6.98 -19.54
C PHE A 53 20.51 -8.49 -19.72
N GLU A 54 21.11 -8.91 -20.84
CA GLU A 54 21.45 -10.30 -21.11
C GLU A 54 22.39 -10.89 -20.06
N GLU A 55 23.40 -10.13 -19.65
CA GLU A 55 24.42 -10.62 -18.71
C GLU A 55 23.88 -10.71 -17.27
N VAL A 56 23.11 -9.72 -16.82
CA VAL A 56 22.79 -9.56 -15.39
C VAL A 56 21.35 -9.95 -15.06
N VAL A 57 20.39 -9.59 -15.91
CA VAL A 57 18.95 -9.67 -15.57
C VAL A 57 18.32 -10.95 -16.10
N ARG A 58 18.64 -11.32 -17.33
CA ARG A 58 18.06 -12.51 -17.98
C ARG A 58 18.33 -13.83 -17.25
N PRO A 59 19.54 -14.12 -16.72
CA PRO A 59 19.79 -15.38 -16.03
C PRO A 59 18.92 -15.52 -14.77
N VAL A 60 18.64 -14.39 -14.10
CA VAL A 60 17.81 -14.34 -12.90
C VAL A 60 16.32 -14.47 -13.23
N LEU A 61 15.86 -13.86 -14.33
CA LEU A 61 14.46 -13.90 -14.74
C LEU A 61 14.05 -15.21 -15.41
N LEU A 62 14.89 -15.74 -16.30
CA LEU A 62 14.55 -16.91 -17.12
C LEU A 62 15.20 -18.20 -16.64
N GLY A 63 16.16 -18.17 -15.72
CA GLY A 63 16.71 -19.37 -15.07
C GLY A 63 17.18 -20.45 -16.06
N GLY A 64 17.89 -20.06 -17.12
CA GLY A 64 18.38 -20.98 -18.15
C GLY A 64 17.31 -21.53 -19.12
N ALA A 65 16.03 -21.15 -18.97
CA ALA A 65 14.96 -21.51 -19.90
C ALA A 65 15.03 -20.60 -21.14
N ASP A 66 15.84 -21.02 -22.09
CA ASP A 66 16.23 -20.28 -23.31
C ASP A 66 15.21 -20.46 -24.45
N GLN A 67 13.99 -19.97 -24.26
CA GLN A 67 12.93 -20.03 -25.30
C GLN A 67 12.75 -18.71 -26.07
N LEU A 68 13.31 -17.61 -25.56
CA LEU A 68 13.21 -16.28 -26.18
C LEU A 68 14.57 -15.86 -26.71
N SER A 69 14.59 -15.29 -27.91
CA SER A 69 15.78 -14.62 -28.42
C SER A 69 16.17 -13.44 -27.51
N PRO A 70 17.45 -13.01 -27.53
CA PRO A 70 17.90 -11.90 -26.69
C PRO A 70 17.05 -10.62 -26.82
N ALA A 71 16.71 -10.25 -28.06
CA ALA A 71 15.89 -9.08 -28.33
C ALA A 71 14.47 -9.21 -27.76
N GLU A 72 13.83 -10.38 -27.89
CA GLU A 72 12.50 -10.63 -27.32
C GLU A 72 12.53 -10.62 -25.79
N ALA A 73 13.58 -11.19 -25.18
CA ALA A 73 13.76 -11.17 -23.73
C ALA A 73 13.94 -9.74 -23.20
N PHE A 74 14.73 -8.92 -23.91
CA PHE A 74 14.93 -7.51 -23.58
C PHE A 74 13.64 -6.70 -23.69
N GLU A 75 12.88 -6.88 -24.78
CA GLU A 75 11.59 -6.20 -24.98
C GLU A 75 10.56 -6.62 -23.93
N ALA A 76 10.50 -7.91 -23.59
CA ALA A 76 9.65 -8.43 -22.51
C ALA A 76 10.04 -7.81 -21.15
N GLY A 77 11.35 -7.69 -20.87
CA GLY A 77 11.86 -7.03 -19.68
C GLY A 77 11.42 -5.57 -19.58
N ARG A 78 11.59 -4.79 -20.65
CA ARG A 78 11.12 -3.39 -20.72
C ARG A 78 9.62 -3.26 -20.51
N THR A 79 8.85 -4.15 -21.11
CA THR A 79 7.38 -4.18 -20.99
C THR A 79 6.96 -4.46 -19.55
N LEU A 80 7.57 -5.48 -18.92
CA LEU A 80 7.33 -5.82 -17.52
C LEU A 80 7.72 -4.67 -16.59
N SER A 81 8.84 -4.01 -16.88
CA SER A 81 9.30 -2.83 -16.14
C SER A 81 8.32 -1.67 -16.22
N ALA A 82 7.79 -1.36 -17.40
CA ALA A 82 6.77 -0.32 -17.58
C ALA A 82 5.50 -0.67 -16.80
N TRP A 83 5.08 -1.94 -16.82
CA TRP A 83 3.94 -2.44 -16.07
C TRP A 83 4.13 -2.31 -14.54
N PHE A 84 5.32 -2.61 -14.03
CA PHE A 84 5.66 -2.43 -12.61
C PHE A 84 5.69 -0.96 -12.22
N ALA A 85 6.20 -0.07 -13.07
CA ALA A 85 6.17 1.38 -12.83
C ALA A 85 4.72 1.91 -12.74
N LEU A 86 3.86 1.51 -13.68
CA LEU A 86 2.44 1.88 -13.65
C LEU A 86 1.74 1.34 -12.39
N THR A 87 1.97 0.07 -12.07
CA THR A 87 1.45 -0.56 -10.84
C THR A 87 1.87 0.21 -9.60
N LEU A 88 3.16 0.57 -9.50
CA LEU A 88 3.69 1.33 -8.39
C LEU A 88 2.99 2.70 -8.25
N LEU A 89 2.80 3.43 -9.35
CA LEU A 89 2.12 4.72 -9.31
C LEU A 89 0.69 4.59 -8.75
N LEU A 90 -0.04 3.56 -9.17
CA LEU A 90 -1.38 3.28 -8.67
C LEU A 90 -1.36 2.93 -7.17
N VAL A 91 -0.46 2.04 -6.74
CA VAL A 91 -0.31 1.65 -5.33
C VAL A 91 -0.01 2.87 -4.46
N LEU A 92 0.93 3.72 -4.88
CA LEU A 92 1.30 4.93 -4.14
C LEU A 92 0.15 5.95 -4.09
N ALA A 93 -0.60 6.12 -5.18
CA ALA A 93 -1.78 6.99 -5.19
C ALA A 93 -2.85 6.49 -4.20
N LEU A 94 -3.16 5.19 -4.21
CA LEU A 94 -4.12 4.58 -3.29
C LEU A 94 -3.65 4.68 -1.83
N ALA A 95 -2.37 4.42 -1.56
CA ALA A 95 -1.77 4.56 -0.24
C ALA A 95 -1.81 6.03 0.24
N ALA A 96 -1.52 7.00 -0.63
CA ALA A 96 -1.59 8.42 -0.31
C ALA A 96 -3.02 8.84 0.07
N VAL A 97 -4.03 8.41 -0.72
CA VAL A 97 -5.44 8.64 -0.40
C VAL A 97 -5.81 8.03 0.95
N ALA A 98 -5.37 6.80 1.23
CA ALA A 98 -5.61 6.15 2.52
C ALA A 98 -4.99 6.95 3.69
N VAL A 99 -3.76 7.45 3.54
CA VAL A 99 -3.08 8.29 4.54
C VAL A 99 -3.83 9.60 4.76
N MET A 100 -4.23 10.28 3.67
CA MET A 100 -4.99 11.54 3.75
C MET A 100 -6.33 11.35 4.49
N LEU A 101 -7.07 10.29 4.17
CA LEU A 101 -8.33 9.97 4.83
C LEU A 101 -8.13 9.56 6.29
N THR A 102 -7.05 8.83 6.60
CA THR A 102 -6.70 8.45 7.97
C THR A 102 -6.39 9.68 8.83
N ARG A 103 -5.67 10.66 8.28
CA ARG A 103 -5.32 11.89 8.99
C ARG A 103 -6.50 12.85 9.14
N SER A 104 -7.37 12.95 8.13
CA SER A 104 -8.52 13.86 8.15
C SER A 104 -9.72 13.32 8.92
N ARG A 105 -9.95 12.00 8.89
CA ARG A 105 -11.13 11.36 9.51
C ARG A 105 -10.77 10.00 10.12
N PRO A 106 -9.98 9.95 11.21
CA PRO A 106 -9.42 8.71 11.80
C PRO A 106 -10.48 7.75 12.36
N TRP A 107 -11.71 8.22 12.58
CA TRP A 107 -12.85 7.41 13.00
C TRP A 107 -13.47 6.59 11.86
N ARG A 108 -13.29 6.96 10.58
CA ARG A 108 -13.93 6.24 9.47
C ARG A 108 -13.21 4.95 9.09
N LYS A 109 -13.96 3.93 8.64
CA LYS A 109 -13.42 2.70 8.04
C LYS A 109 -12.99 2.86 6.57
N ALA A 110 -13.36 3.96 5.92
CA ALA A 110 -13.06 4.22 4.53
C ALA A 110 -11.57 4.06 4.13
N PRO A 111 -10.57 4.52 4.93
CA PRO A 111 -9.16 4.31 4.60
C PRO A 111 -8.78 2.82 4.45
N GLY A 112 -9.46 1.92 5.18
CA GLY A 112 -9.22 0.48 5.09
C GLY A 112 -9.52 -0.08 3.70
N TRP A 113 -10.58 0.40 3.03
CA TRP A 113 -10.91 -0.02 1.65
C TRP A 113 -9.86 0.43 0.64
N TRP A 114 -9.28 1.62 0.84
CA TRP A 114 -8.19 2.13 0.00
C TRP A 114 -6.90 1.33 0.19
N LEU A 115 -6.58 0.94 1.44
CA LEU A 115 -5.44 0.04 1.69
C LEU A 115 -5.68 -1.36 1.12
N PHE A 116 -6.89 -1.89 1.24
CA PHE A 116 -7.23 -3.17 0.62
C PHE A 116 -7.05 -3.11 -0.91
N ALA A 117 -7.56 -2.07 -1.55
CA ALA A 117 -7.36 -1.84 -2.98
C ALA A 117 -5.88 -1.70 -3.34
N ALA A 118 -5.08 -0.97 -2.55
CA ALA A 118 -3.64 -0.85 -2.75
C ALA A 118 -2.93 -2.22 -2.69
N GLY A 119 -3.30 -3.06 -1.72
CA GLY A 119 -2.81 -4.44 -1.61
C GLY A 119 -3.18 -5.30 -2.81
N VAL A 120 -4.44 -5.25 -3.27
CA VAL A 120 -4.90 -5.99 -4.46
C VAL A 120 -4.16 -5.54 -5.72
N VAL A 121 -4.03 -4.24 -5.94
CA VAL A 121 -3.30 -3.70 -7.10
C VAL A 121 -1.83 -4.09 -7.04
N CYS A 122 -1.19 -4.00 -5.87
CA CYS A 122 0.20 -4.44 -5.69
C CYS A 122 0.36 -5.93 -6.01
N LEU A 123 -0.59 -6.76 -5.59
CA LEU A 123 -0.54 -8.21 -5.77
C LEU A 123 -0.74 -8.58 -7.25
N LEU A 124 -1.80 -8.09 -7.89
CA LEU A 124 -2.12 -8.41 -9.28
C LEU A 124 -1.12 -7.78 -10.25
N GLY A 125 -0.74 -6.52 -10.02
CA GLY A 125 0.20 -5.81 -10.87
C GLY A 125 1.62 -6.40 -10.82
N SER A 126 1.97 -7.10 -9.74
CA SER A 126 3.24 -7.81 -9.61
C SER A 126 3.15 -9.30 -9.95
N GLN A 127 2.05 -9.79 -10.52
CA GLN A 127 1.87 -11.22 -10.81
C GLN A 127 2.05 -12.11 -9.56
N LEU A 128 1.57 -11.63 -8.40
CA LEU A 128 1.64 -12.26 -7.08
C LEU A 128 3.05 -12.33 -6.46
N ILE A 129 4.11 -11.89 -7.13
CA ILE A 129 5.48 -11.97 -6.58
C ILE A 129 5.68 -11.02 -5.39
N ALA A 130 4.98 -9.88 -5.38
CA ALA A 130 5.06 -8.89 -4.29
C ALA A 130 4.07 -9.20 -3.14
N TYR A 131 3.65 -10.46 -2.94
CA TYR A 131 2.76 -10.83 -1.83
C TYR A 131 3.26 -10.38 -0.45
N PRO A 132 4.57 -10.43 -0.09
CA PRO A 132 5.03 -10.02 1.23
C PRO A 132 4.85 -8.52 1.44
N ILE A 133 4.89 -7.74 0.35
CA ILE A 133 4.69 -6.30 0.35
C ILE A 133 3.19 -5.99 0.46
N ALA A 134 2.36 -6.67 -0.35
CA ALA A 134 0.91 -6.54 -0.32
C ALA A 134 0.31 -6.84 1.06
N PHE A 135 0.93 -7.77 1.81
CA PHE A 135 0.54 -8.12 3.18
C PHE A 135 0.46 -6.92 4.12
N PHE A 136 1.39 -5.95 4.04
CA PHE A 136 1.36 -4.77 4.91
C PHE A 136 0.13 -3.90 4.67
N PHE A 137 -0.30 -3.76 3.41
CA PHE A 137 -1.52 -3.05 3.06
C PHE A 137 -2.78 -3.80 3.54
N PHE A 138 -2.81 -5.12 3.38
CA PHE A 138 -3.92 -5.94 3.88
C PHE A 138 -4.01 -5.94 5.40
N LEU A 139 -2.88 -6.00 6.10
CA LEU A 139 -2.84 -5.91 7.55
C LEU A 139 -3.35 -4.54 8.03
N GLY A 140 -2.94 -3.45 7.36
CA GLY A 140 -3.47 -2.11 7.62
C GLY A 140 -4.99 -2.03 7.40
N ALA A 141 -5.49 -2.60 6.30
CA ALA A 141 -6.92 -2.68 6.01
C ALA A 141 -7.68 -3.48 7.08
N GLY A 142 -7.12 -4.62 7.53
CA GLY A 142 -7.67 -5.46 8.59
C GLY A 142 -7.78 -4.71 9.93
N LEU A 143 -6.78 -3.91 10.29
CA LEU A 143 -6.83 -3.07 11.49
C LEU A 143 -7.93 -2.00 11.40
N PHE A 144 -8.16 -1.42 10.23
CA PHE A 144 -9.29 -0.50 10.01
C PHE A 144 -10.65 -1.21 10.13
N ALA A 145 -10.75 -2.47 9.68
CA ALA A 145 -11.98 -3.24 9.76
C ALA A 145 -12.30 -3.67 11.20
N ALA A 146 -11.28 -4.12 11.94
CA ALA A 146 -11.40 -4.70 13.28
C ALA A 146 -11.59 -3.66 14.40
N ARG A 147 -11.02 -2.46 14.25
CA ARG A 147 -11.15 -1.43 15.30
C ARG A 147 -12.55 -0.80 15.29
N PRO A 148 -13.24 -0.74 16.44
CA PRO A 148 -14.58 -0.17 16.54
C PRO A 148 -14.56 1.30 16.11
N VAL A 149 -15.54 1.67 15.29
CA VAL A 149 -15.83 3.08 15.00
C VAL A 149 -16.61 3.56 16.19
N ARG A 150 -16.01 4.44 17.00
CA ARG A 150 -16.84 5.28 17.87
C ARG A 150 -17.51 6.27 16.94
N ASP A 151 -18.71 5.92 16.50
CA ASP A 151 -19.62 6.88 15.94
C ASP A 151 -19.82 7.93 17.04
N GLY A 152 -19.35 9.15 16.80
CA GLY A 152 -19.83 10.28 17.58
C GLY A 152 -21.33 10.31 17.37
N SER A 153 -22.07 9.94 18.42
CA SER A 153 -23.52 9.97 18.57
C SER A 153 -24.30 10.61 17.42
N SER A 154 -25.16 9.84 16.77
CA SER A 154 -26.43 10.37 16.24
C SER A 154 -27.56 9.65 16.95
N SER A 155 -28.00 10.24 18.07
CA SER A 155 -29.40 10.18 18.50
C SER A 155 -30.25 10.99 17.53
#